data_AF-A0A830ESU3-F1
#
_entry.id   AF-A0A830ESU3-F1
#
_cell.length_a   1.000
_cell.length_b   1.000
_cell.length_c   1.000
_cell.angle_alpha   90.00
_cell.angle_beta   90.00
_cell.angle_gamma   90.00
#
_symmetry.space_group_name_H-M   'P 1'
#
loop_
_entity.id
_entity.type
_entity.pdbx_description
1 polymer ?
#
loop_
_entity_poly.entity_id
_entity_poly.type
_entity_poly.pdbx_seq_one_letter_code
_entity_poly.pdbx_strand_id
1 'polypeptide(L)'
;MGPRNHLLPGLQYEPPRLPHPRGARESPRSRLRVRAIPKYNNLAPAERDRWKQYLAQRFEKPKSDVAPADWERANGWKIPSLVWTSLDAGLRPVEVEWATASWIDTDNEVLRIPKEDSSKNRDHWVVGLSSRTADALSKWLDERDAYPAYDDTDAVWLTRKSNRYQTSSLRYLLQRLCEIADIDTTHRSMSWYAIRHSVGTYMTREEDLAAAQAQLRHKSSETTMKYDQAPVEDRQDALDRMG
;
A
#
# COMPACT_ATOMS: atom_id res chain seq x y z
N MET A 1 1.59 -9.57 68.03
CA MET A 1 0.51 -8.68 67.53
C MET A 1 0.80 -8.32 66.09
N GLY A 2 0.08 -8.91 65.12
CA GLY A 2 -0.10 -8.27 63.81
C GLY A 2 -1.15 -7.15 63.93
N PRO A 3 -1.25 -6.22 62.97
CA PRO A 3 -2.16 -6.48 61.86
C PRO A 3 -1.61 -6.02 60.48
N ARG A 4 -1.70 -6.91 59.48
CA ARG A 4 -2.67 -6.93 58.37
C ARG A 4 -2.29 -6.02 57.19
N ASN A 5 -1.45 -6.56 56.33
CA ASN A 5 -1.45 -6.20 54.91
C ASN A 5 -2.66 -6.91 54.28
N HIS A 6 -3.75 -6.19 54.02
CA HIS A 6 -4.88 -6.72 53.23
C HIS A 6 -4.50 -6.65 51.75
N LEU A 7 -3.87 -7.73 51.26
CA LEU A 7 -3.93 -8.11 49.85
C LEU A 7 -5.36 -8.52 49.54
N LEU A 8 -6.08 -7.65 48.83
CA LEU A 8 -7.29 -8.07 48.11
C LEU A 8 -6.86 -8.92 46.90
N PRO A 9 -7.61 -10.00 46.60
CA PRO A 9 -7.28 -10.95 45.55
C PRO A 9 -7.55 -10.35 44.16
N GLY A 10 -6.80 -10.86 43.19
CA GLY A 10 -6.70 -10.32 41.85
C GLY A 10 -8.04 -10.12 41.15
N LEU A 11 -8.22 -8.91 40.64
CA LEU A 11 -8.83 -8.72 39.34
C LEU A 11 -7.66 -8.60 38.35
N GLN A 12 -7.28 -9.73 37.77
CA GLN A 12 -6.57 -9.72 36.49
C GLN A 12 -7.49 -9.04 35.49
N TYR A 13 -7.36 -7.73 35.31
CA TYR A 13 -7.92 -7.09 34.14
C TYR A 13 -6.94 -7.38 33.01
N GLU A 14 -7.24 -8.42 32.21
CA GLU A 14 -6.68 -8.49 30.87
C GLU A 14 -7.19 -7.26 30.11
N PRO A 15 -6.32 -6.33 29.66
CA PRO A 15 -6.75 -5.31 28.72
C PRO A 15 -7.38 -6.01 27.51
N PRO A 16 -8.37 -5.41 26.82
CA PRO A 16 -8.89 -5.98 25.59
C PRO A 16 -7.70 -6.18 24.65
N ARG A 17 -7.24 -7.43 24.54
CA ARG A 17 -6.26 -7.83 23.55
C ARG A 17 -6.96 -7.54 22.23
N LEU A 18 -6.56 -6.45 21.56
CA LEU A 18 -6.64 -6.47 20.11
C LEU A 18 -5.97 -7.80 19.71
N PRO A 19 -6.66 -8.67 18.96
CA PRO A 19 -6.25 -10.05 18.82
C PRO A 19 -4.81 -10.09 18.31
N HIS A 20 -3.89 -10.38 19.21
CA HIS A 20 -2.56 -10.80 18.82
C HIS A 20 -2.78 -12.15 18.14
N PRO A 21 -2.40 -12.33 16.86
CA PRO A 21 -2.77 -13.51 16.10
C PRO A 21 -2.05 -14.74 16.65
N ARG A 22 -2.61 -15.33 17.70
CA ARG A 22 -2.37 -16.72 18.06
C ARG A 22 -3.17 -17.55 17.08
N GLY A 23 -2.42 -18.20 16.18
CA GLY A 23 -2.93 -18.87 15.00
C GLY A 23 -2.59 -18.04 13.78
N ALA A 24 -1.70 -18.58 12.93
CA ALA A 24 -1.34 -18.03 11.63
C ALA A 24 -2.59 -17.85 10.75
N ARG A 25 -3.30 -16.74 10.93
CA ARG A 25 -4.27 -16.21 9.98
C ARG A 25 -3.55 -15.08 9.28
N GLU A 26 -3.28 -15.27 8.01
CA GLU A 26 -2.77 -14.27 7.07
C GLU A 26 -3.26 -12.85 7.42
N SER A 27 -2.33 -11.91 7.55
CA SER A 27 -2.58 -10.47 7.68
C SER A 27 -3.67 -10.00 6.70
N PRO A 28 -4.51 -9.01 7.05
CA PRO A 28 -5.41 -8.36 6.08
C PRO A 28 -4.66 -7.92 4.80
N ARG A 29 -3.37 -7.58 4.91
CA ARG A 29 -2.48 -7.24 3.78
C ARG A 29 -2.23 -8.41 2.81
N SER A 30 -2.31 -9.66 3.27
CA SER A 30 -2.10 -10.87 2.45
C SER A 30 -3.37 -11.38 1.75
N ARG A 31 -4.56 -10.88 2.10
CA ARG A 31 -5.85 -11.35 1.53
C ARG A 31 -6.31 -10.61 0.27
N LEU A 32 -5.52 -9.66 -0.24
CA LEU A 32 -5.87 -8.88 -1.42
C LEU A 32 -5.68 -9.69 -2.72
N ARG A 33 -6.45 -10.78 -2.87
CA ARG A 33 -6.61 -11.51 -4.12
C ARG A 33 -7.73 -10.87 -4.94
N VAL A 34 -7.54 -9.62 -5.33
CA VAL A 34 -8.37 -9.00 -6.37
C VAL A 34 -8.00 -9.69 -7.67
N ARG A 35 -8.95 -10.36 -8.34
CA ARG A 35 -8.72 -11.15 -9.57
C ARG A 35 -8.09 -10.26 -10.66
N ALA A 36 -6.84 -10.51 -11.04
CA ALA A 36 -5.95 -9.42 -11.47
C ALA A 36 -5.25 -9.54 -12.83
N ILE A 37 -5.52 -10.55 -13.67
CA ILE A 37 -5.15 -10.50 -15.10
C ILE A 37 -6.34 -10.81 -16.02
N PRO A 38 -6.33 -10.37 -17.30
CA PRO A 38 -7.41 -10.66 -18.24
C PRO A 38 -7.61 -12.17 -18.44
N LYS A 39 -8.85 -12.59 -18.69
CA LYS A 39 -9.14 -14.00 -18.99
C LYS A 39 -8.59 -14.35 -20.38
N TYR A 40 -8.01 -15.53 -20.53
CA TYR A 40 -7.46 -16.03 -21.80
C TYR A 40 -8.44 -15.88 -22.98
N ASN A 41 -9.71 -16.24 -22.80
CA ASN A 41 -10.74 -16.19 -23.84
C ASN A 41 -11.23 -14.77 -24.18
N ASN A 42 -10.87 -13.76 -23.40
CA ASN A 42 -11.29 -12.38 -23.60
C ASN A 42 -10.24 -11.54 -24.37
N LEU A 43 -9.15 -12.17 -24.82
CA LEU A 43 -8.01 -11.50 -25.44
C LEU A 43 -7.95 -11.80 -26.95
N ALA A 44 -7.66 -10.77 -27.74
CA ALA A 44 -7.34 -10.94 -29.16
C ALA A 44 -6.04 -11.76 -29.33
N PRO A 45 -5.79 -12.38 -30.50
CA PRO A 45 -4.59 -13.20 -30.71
C PRO A 45 -3.27 -12.50 -30.39
N ALA A 46 -3.11 -11.24 -30.81
CA ALA A 46 -1.91 -10.44 -30.53
C ALA A 46 -1.74 -10.16 -29.02
N GLU A 47 -2.83 -9.85 -28.32
CA GLU A 47 -2.80 -9.63 -26.87
C GLU A 47 -2.47 -10.93 -26.13
N ARG A 48 -3.05 -12.06 -26.56
CA ARG A 48 -2.71 -13.38 -26.00
C ARG A 48 -1.24 -13.70 -26.18
N ASP A 49 -0.65 -13.33 -27.31
CA ASP A 49 0.76 -13.58 -27.57
C ASP A 49 1.68 -12.78 -26.62
N ARG A 50 1.36 -11.51 -26.33
CA ARG A 50 2.05 -10.72 -25.31
C ARG A 50 1.91 -11.34 -23.92
N TRP A 51 0.70 -11.73 -23.53
CA TRP A 51 0.46 -12.40 -22.25
C TRP A 51 1.19 -13.75 -22.13
N LYS A 52 1.27 -14.52 -23.22
CA LYS A 52 2.06 -15.75 -23.24
C LYS A 52 3.53 -15.47 -22.98
N GLN A 53 4.09 -14.42 -23.56
CA GLN A 53 5.48 -14.03 -23.32
C GLN A 53 5.73 -13.63 -21.86
N TYR A 54 4.86 -12.78 -21.30
CA TYR A 54 4.95 -12.41 -19.88
C TYR A 54 4.85 -13.63 -18.95
N LEU A 55 3.87 -14.52 -19.17
CA LEU A 55 3.69 -15.70 -18.34
C LEU A 55 4.80 -16.75 -18.54
N ALA A 56 5.38 -16.84 -19.73
CA ALA A 56 6.54 -17.68 -20.01
C ALA A 56 7.74 -17.25 -19.16
N GLN A 57 8.03 -15.95 -19.13
CA GLN A 57 9.09 -15.37 -18.30
C GLN A 57 8.80 -15.59 -16.82
N ARG A 58 7.59 -15.23 -16.37
CA ARG A 58 7.17 -15.35 -14.97
C ARG A 58 7.22 -16.78 -14.41
N PHE A 59 6.96 -17.78 -15.25
CA PHE A 59 6.96 -19.18 -14.85
C PHE A 59 8.18 -19.95 -15.37
N GLU A 60 9.18 -19.24 -15.90
CA GLU A 60 10.45 -19.79 -16.38
C GLU A 60 10.25 -21.01 -17.29
N LYS A 61 9.34 -20.88 -18.27
CA LYS A 61 9.01 -21.97 -19.19
C LYS A 61 8.89 -21.50 -20.63
N PRO A 62 9.03 -22.40 -21.62
CA PRO A 62 8.86 -22.04 -23.03
C PRO A 62 7.49 -21.41 -23.29
N LYS A 63 7.45 -20.38 -24.15
CA LYS A 63 6.20 -19.71 -24.55
C LYS A 63 5.18 -20.66 -25.18
N SER A 64 5.65 -21.70 -25.86
CA SER A 64 4.83 -22.77 -26.42
C SER A 64 4.06 -23.56 -25.35
N ASP A 65 4.61 -23.64 -24.14
CA ASP A 65 4.12 -24.48 -23.05
C ASP A 65 3.21 -23.68 -22.09
N VAL A 66 2.93 -22.43 -22.43
CA VAL A 66 1.99 -21.57 -21.71
C VAL A 66 0.56 -21.91 -22.13
N ALA A 67 -0.22 -22.40 -21.16
CA ALA A 67 -1.57 -22.90 -21.32
C ALA A 67 -2.58 -22.06 -20.52
N PRO A 68 -3.90 -22.12 -20.82
CA PRO A 68 -4.92 -21.36 -20.09
C PRO A 68 -4.90 -21.54 -18.56
N ALA A 69 -4.44 -22.69 -18.05
CA ALA A 69 -4.28 -22.93 -16.62
C ALA A 69 -3.28 -21.96 -15.95
N ASP A 70 -2.30 -21.46 -16.69
CA ASP A 70 -1.33 -20.49 -16.19
C ASP A 70 -1.97 -19.12 -15.91
N TRP A 71 -3.03 -18.75 -16.64
CA TRP A 71 -3.77 -17.51 -16.39
C TRP A 71 -4.54 -17.56 -15.08
N GLU A 72 -5.19 -18.69 -14.78
CA GLU A 72 -5.97 -18.82 -13.55
C GLU A 72 -5.06 -18.88 -12.31
N ARG A 73 -3.80 -19.33 -12.46
CA ARG A 73 -2.80 -19.31 -11.37
C ARG A 73 -2.19 -17.93 -11.15
N ALA A 74 -2.14 -17.07 -12.17
CA ALA A 74 -1.48 -15.79 -12.11
C ALA A 74 -2.32 -14.73 -11.38
N ASN A 75 -1.86 -14.32 -10.20
CA ASN A 75 -2.32 -13.08 -9.57
C ASN A 75 -1.64 -11.89 -10.25
N GLY A 76 -2.39 -10.83 -10.51
CA GLY A 76 -1.83 -9.59 -11.06
C GLY A 76 -1.38 -8.60 -9.99
N TRP A 77 -0.44 -7.74 -10.37
CA TRP A 77 0.35 -6.88 -9.47
C TRP A 77 -0.12 -5.42 -9.44
N LYS A 78 -1.06 -5.01 -10.30
CA LYS A 78 -1.55 -3.63 -10.38
C LYS A 78 -2.11 -3.11 -9.05
N ILE A 79 -3.03 -3.85 -8.45
CA ILE A 79 -3.70 -3.40 -7.21
C ILE A 79 -2.75 -3.51 -6.00
N PRO A 80 -2.00 -4.62 -5.80
CA PRO A 80 -0.97 -4.67 -4.77
C PRO A 80 0.04 -3.53 -4.86
N SER A 81 0.62 -3.27 -6.04
CA SER A 81 1.61 -2.20 -6.22
C SER A 81 1.03 -0.82 -5.90
N LEU A 82 -0.17 -0.50 -6.39
CA LEU A 82 -0.85 0.78 -6.10
C LEU A 82 -1.10 0.97 -4.60
N VAL A 83 -1.65 -0.05 -3.93
CA VAL A 83 -2.03 0.03 -2.52
C VAL A 83 -0.79 0.09 -1.64
N TRP A 84 0.20 -0.76 -1.89
CA TRP A 84 1.42 -0.81 -1.07
C TRP A 84 2.28 0.44 -1.27
N THR A 85 2.39 0.96 -2.50
CA THR A 85 3.05 2.24 -2.73
C THR A 85 2.35 3.38 -2.01
N SER A 86 1.01 3.38 -1.97
CA SER A 86 0.24 4.37 -1.21
C SER A 86 0.43 4.23 0.31
N LEU A 87 0.59 3.00 0.82
CA LEU A 87 0.86 2.70 2.22
C LEU A 87 2.28 3.03 2.66
N ASP A 88 3.26 3.00 1.76
CA ASP A 88 4.63 3.35 2.08
C ASP A 88 4.83 4.86 1.89
N ALA A 89 4.47 5.40 0.73
CA ALA A 89 4.73 6.80 0.36
C ALA A 89 3.62 7.80 0.74
N GLY A 90 2.50 7.34 1.31
CA GLY A 90 1.38 8.21 1.70
C GLY A 90 0.86 9.07 0.55
N LEU A 91 0.81 8.54 -0.67
CA LEU A 91 0.48 9.28 -1.89
C LEU A 91 -0.88 9.98 -1.79
N ARG A 92 -0.95 11.25 -2.22
CA ARG A 92 -2.22 11.94 -2.43
C ARG A 92 -2.92 11.37 -3.67
N PRO A 93 -4.25 11.47 -3.77
CA PRO A 93 -4.97 11.06 -4.98
C PRO A 93 -4.37 11.61 -6.28
N VAL A 94 -4.01 12.90 -6.29
CA VAL A 94 -3.38 13.54 -7.46
C VAL A 94 -1.99 13.00 -7.77
N GLU A 95 -1.23 12.55 -6.76
CA GLU A 95 0.10 11.95 -6.98
C GLU A 95 -0.04 10.53 -7.54
N VAL A 96 -1.09 9.79 -7.15
CA VAL A 96 -1.44 8.50 -7.79
C VAL A 96 -1.91 8.72 -9.23
N GLU A 97 -2.67 9.78 -9.48
CA GLU A 97 -3.15 10.16 -10.81
C GLU A 97 -1.98 10.47 -11.76
N TRP A 98 -1.00 11.23 -11.28
CA TRP A 98 0.13 11.71 -12.09
C TRP A 98 1.31 10.75 -12.17
N ALA A 99 1.45 9.80 -11.24
CA ALA A 99 2.57 8.86 -11.20
C ALA A 99 2.88 8.27 -12.58
N THR A 100 4.15 8.38 -12.97
CA THR A 100 4.71 7.86 -14.21
C THR A 100 5.76 6.79 -13.91
N ALA A 101 6.05 5.93 -14.90
CA ALA A 101 7.05 4.88 -14.76
C ALA A 101 8.45 5.42 -14.39
N SER A 102 8.78 6.64 -14.82
CA SER A 102 10.07 7.28 -14.51
C SER A 102 10.25 7.66 -13.04
N TRP A 103 9.17 7.72 -12.25
CA TRP A 103 9.29 7.94 -10.82
C TRP A 103 9.79 6.70 -10.08
N ILE A 104 9.65 5.51 -10.67
CA ILE A 104 9.85 4.25 -9.95
C ILE A 104 11.29 3.80 -10.12
N ASP A 105 12.02 3.74 -9.01
CA ASP A 105 13.37 3.20 -8.95
C ASP A 105 13.36 2.00 -7.99
N THR A 106 13.02 0.83 -8.53
CA THR A 106 12.90 -0.41 -7.74
C THR A 106 14.24 -0.92 -7.26
N ASP A 107 15.32 -0.64 -7.99
CA ASP A 107 16.68 -1.08 -7.63
C ASP A 107 17.17 -0.38 -6.36
N ASN A 108 16.78 0.89 -6.17
CA ASN A 108 17.09 1.66 -4.98
C ASN A 108 15.93 1.73 -3.97
N GLU A 109 14.83 1.02 -4.22
CA GLU A 109 13.62 1.01 -3.38
C GLU A 109 13.07 2.41 -3.07
N VAL A 110 13.03 3.30 -4.07
CA VAL A 110 12.55 4.67 -3.90
C VAL A 110 11.60 5.12 -5.00
N LEU A 111 10.75 6.10 -4.68
CA LEU A 111 10.11 6.96 -5.67
C LEU A 111 10.91 8.24 -5.84
N ARG A 112 11.23 8.59 -7.08
CA ARG A 112 11.86 9.85 -7.50
C ARG A 112 10.81 10.74 -8.12
N ILE A 113 10.16 11.57 -7.32
CA ILE A 113 9.08 12.45 -7.78
C ILE A 113 9.69 13.80 -8.20
N PRO A 114 9.65 14.15 -9.50
CA PRO A 114 10.17 15.42 -9.97
C PRO A 114 9.37 16.59 -9.41
N LYS A 115 9.99 17.77 -9.41
CA LYS A 115 9.36 18.99 -8.89
C LYS A 115 8.08 19.32 -9.64
N GLU A 116 8.13 19.26 -10.97
CA GLU A 116 7.05 19.54 -11.91
C GLU A 116 5.81 18.69 -11.64
N ASP A 117 6.02 17.46 -11.18
CA ASP A 117 4.94 16.52 -10.88
C ASP A 117 4.55 16.50 -9.38
N SER A 118 5.29 17.21 -8.53
CA SER A 118 4.92 17.32 -7.13
C SER A 118 3.61 18.12 -7.01
N SER A 119 2.66 17.62 -6.21
CA SER A 119 1.33 18.22 -6.02
C SER A 119 1.33 19.67 -5.49
N LYS A 120 2.51 20.20 -5.14
CA LYS A 120 2.72 21.61 -4.76
C LYS A 120 3.90 22.26 -5.50
N ASN A 121 4.41 21.65 -6.58
CA ASN A 121 5.39 22.16 -7.55
C ASN A 121 6.53 23.02 -6.96
N ARG A 122 7.30 22.50 -5.98
CA ARG A 122 8.44 23.26 -5.40
C ARG A 122 9.76 22.49 -5.24
N ASP A 123 9.74 21.18 -5.00
CA ASP A 123 10.94 20.39 -4.67
C ASP A 123 10.91 19.01 -5.33
N HIS A 124 12.08 18.43 -5.59
CA HIS A 124 12.23 17.02 -5.95
C HIS A 124 12.14 16.18 -4.67
N TRP A 125 11.43 15.07 -4.72
CA TRP A 125 11.26 14.18 -3.57
C TRP A 125 11.82 12.80 -3.86
N VAL A 126 12.64 12.30 -2.94
CA VAL A 126 13.02 10.89 -2.86
C VAL A 126 12.26 10.28 -1.70
N VAL A 127 11.43 9.29 -1.97
CA VAL A 127 10.55 8.67 -0.96
C VAL A 127 10.90 7.19 -0.85
N GLY A 128 11.25 6.74 0.36
CA GLY A 128 11.60 5.35 0.62
C GLY A 128 10.39 4.43 0.46
N LEU A 129 10.63 3.25 -0.10
CA LEU A 129 9.69 2.14 -0.18
C LEU A 129 10.23 0.96 0.61
N SER A 130 9.35 0.09 1.10
CA SER A 130 9.80 -1.21 1.58
C SER A 130 10.20 -2.10 0.40
N SER A 131 11.15 -3.01 0.60
CA SER A 131 11.56 -4.00 -0.41
C SER A 131 10.39 -4.78 -1.00
N ARG A 132 9.38 -5.10 -0.18
CA ARG A 132 8.14 -5.75 -0.61
C ARG A 132 7.34 -4.91 -1.60
N THR A 133 7.30 -3.60 -1.39
CA THR A 133 6.60 -2.66 -2.29
C THR A 133 7.39 -2.45 -3.58
N ALA A 134 8.72 -2.32 -3.48
CA ALA A 134 9.60 -2.23 -4.64
C ALA A 134 9.48 -3.49 -5.53
N ASP A 135 9.51 -4.68 -4.93
CA ASP A 135 9.32 -5.96 -5.64
C ASP A 135 7.93 -6.05 -6.32
N ALA A 136 6.86 -5.62 -5.64
CA ALA A 136 5.54 -5.58 -6.25
C ALA A 136 5.40 -4.57 -7.39
N LEU A 137 6.10 -3.43 -7.29
CA LEU A 137 6.19 -2.44 -8.35
C LEU A 137 6.97 -2.99 -9.55
N SER A 138 8.12 -3.64 -9.34
CA SER A 138 8.90 -4.27 -10.40
C SER A 138 8.05 -5.28 -11.17
N LYS A 139 7.40 -6.19 -10.45
CA LYS A 139 6.52 -7.20 -11.07
C LYS A 139 5.31 -6.58 -11.77
N TRP A 140 4.83 -5.44 -11.29
CA TRP A 140 3.77 -4.68 -11.96
C TRP A 140 4.27 -4.02 -13.24
N LEU A 141 5.46 -3.41 -13.25
CA LEU A 141 6.03 -2.81 -14.45
C LEU A 141 6.25 -3.87 -15.54
N ASP A 142 6.74 -5.06 -15.19
CA ASP A 142 6.86 -6.17 -16.15
C ASP A 142 5.48 -6.65 -16.65
N GLU A 143 4.48 -6.74 -15.76
CA GLU A 143 3.13 -7.15 -16.14
C GLU A 143 2.43 -6.10 -17.01
N ARG A 144 2.69 -4.82 -16.74
CA ARG A 144 2.09 -3.66 -17.41
C ARG A 144 2.35 -3.68 -18.91
N ASP A 145 3.52 -4.14 -19.35
CA ASP A 145 3.89 -4.25 -20.77
C ASP A 145 3.03 -5.27 -21.54
N ALA A 146 2.37 -6.19 -20.84
CA ALA A 146 1.41 -7.12 -21.45
C ALA A 146 0.04 -6.48 -21.74
N TYR A 147 -0.23 -5.26 -21.26
CA TYR A 147 -1.50 -4.57 -21.46
C TYR A 147 -1.37 -3.49 -22.55
N PRO A 148 -2.04 -3.64 -23.72
CA PRO A 148 -1.99 -2.64 -24.79
C PRO A 148 -2.45 -1.23 -24.39
N ALA A 149 -3.27 -1.13 -23.34
CA ALA A 149 -3.72 0.14 -22.78
C ALA A 149 -2.57 1.06 -22.28
N TYR A 150 -1.36 0.52 -22.13
CA TYR A 150 -0.17 1.26 -21.68
C TYR A 150 0.85 1.54 -22.79
N ASP A 151 0.63 1.08 -24.03
CA ASP A 151 1.60 1.22 -25.12
C ASP A 151 1.97 2.68 -25.39
N ASP A 152 1.01 3.61 -25.28
CA ASP A 152 1.17 5.04 -25.60
C ASP A 152 1.12 5.96 -24.36
N THR A 153 1.37 5.42 -23.16
CA THR A 153 1.39 6.23 -21.94
C THR A 153 2.44 5.76 -20.95
N ASP A 154 2.99 6.70 -20.19
CA ASP A 154 3.90 6.46 -19.08
C ASP A 154 3.19 6.28 -17.74
N ALA A 155 1.86 6.39 -17.69
CA ALA A 155 1.07 6.23 -16.47
C ALA A 155 1.38 4.89 -15.79
N VAL A 156 1.59 4.92 -14.46
CA VAL A 156 1.86 3.69 -13.71
C VAL A 156 0.59 2.85 -13.57
N TRP A 157 -0.54 3.49 -13.23
CA TRP A 157 -1.79 2.80 -12.98
C TRP A 157 -2.96 3.41 -13.74
N LEU A 158 -3.62 2.57 -14.53
CA LEU A 158 -4.88 2.86 -15.18
C LEU A 158 -6.02 2.05 -14.59
N THR A 159 -7.19 2.66 -14.55
CA THR A 159 -8.46 2.00 -14.29
C THR A 159 -8.79 1.00 -15.39
N ARG A 160 -9.83 0.19 -15.19
CA ARG A 160 -10.29 -0.76 -16.22
C ARG A 160 -10.74 -0.09 -17.54
N LYS A 161 -11.09 1.21 -17.48
CA LYS A 161 -11.47 2.02 -18.65
C LYS A 161 -10.29 2.78 -19.26
N SER A 162 -9.06 2.41 -18.92
CA SER A 162 -7.83 3.06 -19.38
C SER A 162 -7.68 4.54 -18.98
N ASN A 163 -8.43 5.00 -17.97
CA ASN A 163 -8.27 6.34 -17.39
C ASN A 163 -7.30 6.28 -16.20
N ARG A 164 -6.53 7.36 -15.97
CA ARG A 164 -5.77 7.54 -14.72
C ARG A 164 -6.70 7.50 -13.51
N TYR A 165 -6.17 7.04 -12.37
CA TYR A 165 -6.93 6.97 -11.13
C TYR A 165 -7.19 8.37 -10.58
N GLN A 166 -8.46 8.70 -10.38
CA GLN A 166 -8.93 9.92 -9.73
C GLN A 166 -9.50 9.63 -8.35
N THR A 167 -9.73 10.67 -7.55
CA THR A 167 -10.29 10.61 -6.19
C THR A 167 -11.51 9.67 -6.06
N SER A 168 -12.45 9.74 -7.01
CA SER A 168 -13.65 8.89 -7.02
C SER A 168 -13.33 7.41 -7.26
N SER A 169 -12.47 7.11 -8.24
CA SER A 169 -12.05 5.74 -8.56
C SER A 169 -11.20 5.11 -7.45
N LEU A 170 -10.39 5.92 -6.76
CA LEU A 170 -9.61 5.49 -5.61
C LEU A 170 -10.50 5.23 -4.39
N ARG A 171 -11.51 6.09 -4.15
CA ARG A 171 -12.52 5.82 -3.11
C ARG A 171 -13.24 4.50 -3.36
N TYR A 172 -13.70 4.26 -4.59
CA TYR A 172 -14.36 3.00 -4.95
C TYR A 172 -13.45 1.80 -4.75
N LEU A 173 -12.19 1.91 -5.16
CA LEU A 173 -11.19 0.87 -4.92
C LEU A 173 -11.04 0.60 -3.42
N LEU A 174 -10.86 1.64 -2.60
CA LEU A 174 -10.68 1.50 -1.15
C LEU A 174 -11.87 0.81 -0.48
N GLN A 175 -13.11 1.19 -0.83
CA GLN A 175 -14.32 0.55 -0.31
C GLN A 175 -14.33 -0.94 -0.62
N ARG A 176 -14.05 -1.31 -1.87
CA ARG A 176 -13.97 -2.71 -2.29
C ARG A 176 -12.87 -3.49 -1.55
N LEU A 177 -11.73 -2.85 -1.27
CA LEU A 177 -10.65 -3.48 -0.50
C LEU A 177 -11.07 -3.70 0.96
N CYS A 178 -11.79 -2.74 1.56
CA CYS A 178 -12.36 -2.88 2.90
C CYS A 178 -13.40 -4.00 2.97
N GLU A 179 -14.30 -4.09 1.99
CA GLU A 179 -15.27 -5.18 1.88
C GLU A 179 -14.58 -6.56 1.80
N ILE A 180 -13.55 -6.69 0.95
CA ILE A 180 -12.77 -7.93 0.82
C ILE A 180 -12.05 -8.29 2.13
N ALA A 181 -11.59 -7.28 2.87
CA ALA A 181 -10.87 -7.44 4.12
C ALA A 181 -11.79 -7.57 5.36
N ASP A 182 -13.11 -7.53 5.16
CA ASP A 182 -14.12 -7.54 6.25
C ASP A 182 -13.90 -6.39 7.25
N ILE A 183 -13.56 -5.21 6.73
CA ILE A 183 -13.38 -3.98 7.52
C ILE A 183 -14.69 -3.19 7.48
N ASP A 184 -15.31 -3.02 8.64
CA ASP A 184 -16.53 -2.20 8.76
C ASP A 184 -16.25 -0.71 8.49
N THR A 185 -16.94 -0.18 7.48
CA THR A 185 -16.89 1.24 7.10
C THR A 185 -18.20 1.99 7.37
N THR A 186 -19.20 1.34 7.99
CA THR A 186 -20.57 1.88 8.16
C THR A 186 -20.60 3.23 8.87
N HIS A 187 -19.70 3.42 9.84
CA HIS A 187 -19.61 4.65 10.64
C HIS A 187 -18.43 5.54 10.25
N ARG A 188 -17.73 5.26 9.14
CA ARG A 188 -16.52 5.99 8.74
C ARG A 188 -16.47 6.20 7.24
N SER A 189 -16.41 7.46 6.81
CA SER A 189 -16.15 7.76 5.39
C SER A 189 -14.68 7.46 5.07
N MET A 190 -14.42 6.31 4.45
CA MET A 190 -13.08 5.97 3.99
C MET A 190 -12.73 6.80 2.76
N SER A 191 -11.68 7.63 2.90
CA SER A 191 -11.07 8.36 1.79
C SER A 191 -9.65 7.87 1.58
N TRP A 192 -9.11 8.04 0.38
CA TRP A 192 -7.71 7.68 0.11
C TRP A 192 -6.72 8.43 1.04
N TYR A 193 -7.10 9.63 1.50
CA TYR A 193 -6.34 10.38 2.49
C TYR A 193 -6.23 9.68 3.85
N ALA A 194 -7.12 8.73 4.18
CA ALA A 194 -7.01 7.93 5.40
C ALA A 194 -5.72 7.10 5.42
N ILE A 195 -5.27 6.59 4.26
CA ILE A 195 -3.99 5.89 4.13
C ILE A 195 -2.85 6.84 4.51
N ARG A 196 -2.83 8.03 3.92
CA ARG A 196 -1.81 9.06 4.20
C ARG A 196 -1.77 9.49 5.66
N HIS A 197 -2.93 9.66 6.29
CA HIS A 197 -3.00 9.97 7.72
C HIS A 197 -2.41 8.85 8.57
N SER A 198 -2.75 7.59 8.25
CA SER A 198 -2.17 6.42 8.91
C SER A 198 -0.64 6.42 8.80
N VAL A 199 -0.10 6.62 7.59
CA VAL A 199 1.36 6.70 7.37
C VAL A 199 1.99 7.79 8.22
N GLY A 200 1.39 8.98 8.27
CA GLY A 200 1.90 10.08 9.11
C GLY A 200 1.93 9.74 10.59
N THR A 201 0.84 9.18 11.11
CA THR A 201 0.74 8.77 12.51
C THR A 201 1.76 7.68 12.86
N TYR A 202 1.87 6.61 12.06
CA TYR A 202 2.82 5.54 12.35
C TYR A 202 4.27 5.97 12.16
N MET A 203 4.59 6.73 11.12
CA MET A 203 5.97 7.19 10.90
C MET A 203 6.45 8.15 12.00
N THR A 204 5.57 9.01 12.54
CA THR A 204 5.92 9.90 13.67
C THR A 204 6.06 9.13 14.99
N ARG A 205 5.51 7.90 15.08
CA ARG A 205 5.66 7.05 16.26
C ARG A 205 6.93 6.22 16.23
N GLU A 206 7.26 5.67 15.07
CA GLU A 206 8.43 4.82 14.87
C GLU A 206 9.71 5.66 14.70
N GLU A 207 9.60 6.83 14.08
CA GLU A 207 10.69 7.74 13.77
C GLU A 207 10.34 9.17 14.20
N ASP A 208 11.25 10.12 13.96
CA ASP A 208 11.01 11.51 14.30
C ASP A 208 10.07 12.26 13.32
N LEU A 209 9.66 13.47 13.74
CA LEU A 209 8.81 14.35 12.94
C LEU A 209 9.43 14.71 11.59
N ALA A 210 10.76 14.76 11.49
CA ALA A 210 11.47 15.11 10.27
C ALA A 210 11.43 13.98 9.24
N ALA A 211 11.60 12.74 9.67
CA ALA A 211 11.43 11.54 8.86
C ALA A 211 9.98 11.42 8.35
N ALA A 212 8.99 11.61 9.23
CA ALA A 212 7.59 11.64 8.84
C ALA A 212 7.27 12.77 7.84
N GLN A 213 7.88 13.96 8.04
CA GLN A 213 7.74 15.09 7.12
C GLN A 213 8.34 14.79 5.74
N ALA A 214 9.53 14.20 5.67
CA ALA A 214 10.19 13.82 4.43
C ALA A 214 9.38 12.75 3.67
N GLN A 215 8.97 11.68 4.37
CA GLN A 215 8.21 10.57 3.77
C GLN A 215 6.86 11.05 3.21
N LEU A 216 6.15 11.91 3.95
CA LEU A 216 4.89 12.47 3.49
C LEU A 216 5.05 13.62 2.50
N ARG A 217 6.26 14.15 2.28
CA ARG A 217 6.49 15.35 1.47
C ARG A 217 5.71 16.55 2.03
N HIS A 218 5.76 16.73 3.35
CA HIS A 218 5.24 17.90 4.06
C HIS A 218 6.26 19.04 4.01
N LYS A 219 5.78 20.27 3.87
CA LYS A 219 6.63 21.46 3.80
C LYS A 219 6.77 22.18 5.13
N SER A 220 5.70 22.19 5.92
CA SER A 220 5.70 22.75 7.26
C SER A 220 5.62 21.61 8.25
N SER A 221 6.47 21.66 9.28
CA SER A 221 6.40 20.79 10.45
C SER A 221 5.02 20.84 11.08
N GLU A 222 4.33 21.99 11.04
CA GLU A 222 2.96 22.18 11.55
C GLU A 222 1.94 21.22 10.93
N THR A 223 2.11 20.88 9.65
CA THR A 223 1.20 19.91 8.99
C THR A 223 1.45 18.47 9.47
N THR A 224 2.64 18.20 10.03
CA THR A 224 3.03 16.92 10.61
C THR A 224 2.77 16.88 12.13
N MET A 225 2.84 18.02 12.84
CA MET A 225 2.63 18.13 14.30
C MET A 225 1.27 17.56 14.75
N LYS A 226 0.26 17.57 13.89
CA LYS A 226 -1.04 16.92 14.18
C LYS A 226 -0.93 15.41 14.43
N TYR A 227 0.17 14.77 14.03
CA TYR A 227 0.44 13.34 14.24
C TYR A 227 1.31 13.06 15.48
N ASP A 228 1.94 14.09 16.04
CA ASP A 228 2.82 14.05 17.22
C ASP A 228 2.04 13.99 18.55
N GLN A 229 0.73 13.79 18.48
CA GLN A 229 -0.10 13.62 19.66
C GLN A 229 0.13 12.21 20.21
N ALA A 230 0.99 12.07 21.21
CA ALA A 230 1.23 10.82 21.92
C ALA A 230 -0.06 10.35 22.63
N PRO A 231 -0.66 9.21 22.22
CA PRO A 231 -1.72 8.53 22.97
C PRO A 231 -1.35 8.34 24.46
N VAL A 232 -2.36 8.11 25.31
CA VAL A 232 -2.13 7.88 26.74
C VAL A 232 -1.23 6.65 26.95
N GLU A 233 -1.46 5.63 26.15
CA GLU A 233 -0.75 4.35 26.16
C GLU A 233 0.74 4.54 25.84
N ASP A 234 1.07 5.31 24.80
CA ASP A 234 2.46 5.57 24.41
C ASP A 234 3.21 6.38 25.48
N ARG A 235 2.51 7.26 26.21
CA ARG A 235 3.08 7.99 27.36
C ARG A 235 3.33 7.06 28.54
N GLN A 236 2.48 6.05 28.75
CA GLN A 236 2.67 5.03 29.79
C GLN A 236 3.86 4.13 29.45
N ASP A 237 3.93 3.60 28.22
CA ASP A 237 5.05 2.77 27.76
C ASP A 237 6.39 3.52 27.82
N ALA A 238 6.39 4.82 27.53
CA ALA A 238 7.59 5.65 27.66
C ALA A 238 8.03 5.79 29.12
N LEU A 239 7.10 5.99 30.06
CA LEU A 239 7.41 6.05 31.49
C LEU A 239 7.90 4.70 32.03
N ASP A 240 7.31 3.59 31.57
CA ASP A 240 7.71 2.24 31.96
C ASP A 240 9.11 1.87 31.45
N ARG A 241 9.56 2.45 30.32
CA ARG A 241 10.95 2.30 29.84
C ARG A 241 11.95 3.19 30.57
N MET A 242 11.49 4.25 31.25
CA MET A 242 12.35 5.21 31.96
C MET A 242 12.55 4.85 33.44
N GLY A 243 11.62 4.10 34.03
CA GLY A 243 11.69 3.59 35.41
C GLY A 243 12.48 2.28 35.51
#